data_AF-B7S649-F1
#
_entry.id   AF-B7S649-F1
#
_cell.length_a   1.000
_cell.length_b   1.000
_cell.length_c   1.000
_cell.angle_alpha   90.00
_cell.angle_beta   90.00
_cell.angle_gamma   90.00
#
_symmetry.space_group_name_H-M   'P 1'
#
loop_
_entity.id
_entity.type
_entity.pdbx_description
1 polymer ?
#
loop_
_entity_poly.entity_id
_entity_poly.type
_entity_poly.pdbx_seq_one_letter_code
_entity_poly.pdbx_strand_id
1 'polypeptide(L)'
;TEKKRVSSERRKEKSRDAARSRRGKESEVFYELAHQLPLPHNVTSHLDKASIMRLTISYLRMRKMLSSDDEADKENELESQLNSFYLKALEGFLMVLSEDEDM
;
A
#
# COMPACT_ATOMS: atom_id res chain seq x y z
N THR A 1 27.72 14.69 40.00
CA THR A 1 26.65 15.38 40.76
C THR A 1 25.29 14.83 40.34
N GLU A 2 24.43 14.57 41.32
CA GLU A 2 23.07 14.03 41.15
C GLU A 2 22.22 14.85 40.16
N LYS A 3 22.36 16.18 40.18
CA LYS A 3 21.74 17.11 39.21
C LYS A 3 22.03 16.77 37.74
N LYS A 4 23.25 16.30 37.41
CA LYS A 4 23.61 15.91 36.03
C LYS A 4 22.91 14.61 35.60
N ARG A 5 22.68 13.68 36.53
CA ARG A 5 21.97 12.40 36.26
C ARG A 5 20.49 12.65 36.00
N VAL A 6 19.82 13.42 36.87
CA VAL A 6 18.40 13.79 36.70
C VAL A 6 18.16 14.56 35.39
N SER A 7 19.08 15.45 35.01
CA SER A 7 19.01 16.17 33.72
C SER A 7 19.15 15.22 32.51
N SER A 8 20.02 14.22 32.60
CA SER A 8 20.20 13.21 31.55
C SER A 8 18.97 12.33 31.38
N GLU A 9 18.37 11.88 32.49
CA GLU A 9 17.15 11.06 32.48
C GLU A 9 15.98 11.80 31.84
N ARG A 10 15.75 13.07 32.21
CA ARG A 10 14.69 13.90 31.57
C ARG A 10 14.90 14.07 30.06
N ARG A 11 16.15 14.17 29.59
CA ARG A 11 16.44 14.25 28.15
C ARG A 11 16.17 12.91 27.44
N LYS A 12 16.54 11.79 28.07
CA LYS A 12 16.26 10.45 27.54
C LYS A 12 14.76 10.18 27.46
N GLU A 13 14.02 10.57 28.49
CA GLU A 13 12.55 10.44 28.53
C GLU A 13 11.88 11.23 27.41
N LYS A 14 12.23 12.51 27.23
CA LYS A 14 11.74 13.31 26.11
C LYS A 14 12.05 12.70 24.74
N SER A 15 13.27 12.16 24.57
CA SER A 15 13.66 11.50 23.33
C SER A 15 12.84 10.23 23.07
N ARG A 16 12.57 9.44 24.13
CA ARG A 16 11.73 8.24 24.06
C ARG A 16 10.30 8.58 23.67
N ASP A 17 9.71 9.61 24.28
CA ASP A 17 8.34 10.03 23.98
C ASP A 17 8.21 10.57 22.56
N ALA A 18 9.21 11.33 22.10
CA ALA A 18 9.28 11.78 20.71
C ALA A 18 9.38 10.60 19.73
N ALA A 19 10.21 9.59 20.03
CA ALA A 19 10.30 8.38 19.21
C ALA A 19 8.99 7.58 19.20
N ARG A 20 8.30 7.48 20.34
CA ARG A 20 6.99 6.82 20.46
C ARG A 20 5.93 7.55 19.64
N SER A 21 5.86 8.88 19.75
CA SER A 21 4.95 9.70 18.96
C SER A 21 5.19 9.55 17.45
N ARG A 22 6.46 9.56 17.02
CA ARG A 22 6.82 9.32 15.61
C ARG A 22 6.36 7.94 15.11
N ARG A 23 6.62 6.89 15.88
CA ARG A 23 6.18 5.51 15.54
C ARG A 23 4.66 5.37 15.50
N GLY A 24 3.95 6.05 16.42
CA GLY A 24 2.48 6.07 16.44
C GLY A 24 1.93 6.69 15.16
N LYS A 25 2.39 7.90 14.81
CA LYS A 25 2.00 8.59 13.57
C LYS A 25 2.33 7.78 12.32
N GLU A 26 3.52 7.16 12.27
CA GLU A 26 3.91 6.30 11.16
C GLU A 26 2.92 5.14 10.99
N SER A 27 2.56 4.46 12.08
CA SER A 27 1.59 3.35 12.02
C SER A 27 0.18 3.81 11.59
N GLU A 28 -0.25 4.99 12.03
CA GLU A 28 -1.52 5.61 11.60
C GLU A 28 -1.53 5.87 10.09
N VAL A 29 -0.47 6.49 9.56
CA VAL A 29 -0.32 6.75 8.11
C VAL A 29 -0.31 5.45 7.30
N PHE A 30 0.37 4.40 7.78
CA PHE A 30 0.35 3.09 7.11
C PHE A 30 -1.05 2.48 7.08
N TYR A 31 -1.79 2.59 8.19
CA TYR A 31 -3.15 2.08 8.27
C TYR A 31 -4.07 2.84 7.31
N GLU A 32 -3.99 4.16 7.26
CA GLU A 32 -4.73 4.98 6.29
C GLU A 32 -4.38 4.62 4.85
N LEU A 33 -3.09 4.45 4.54
CA LEU A 33 -2.65 4.03 3.20
C LEU A 33 -3.23 2.66 2.81
N ALA A 34 -3.25 1.70 3.75
CA ALA A 34 -3.85 0.39 3.51
C ALA A 34 -5.35 0.49 3.19
N HIS A 35 -6.07 1.45 3.79
CA HIS A 35 -7.49 1.68 3.50
C HIS A 35 -7.76 2.25 2.11
N GLN A 36 -6.75 2.84 1.47
CA GLN A 36 -6.86 3.38 0.11
C GLN A 36 -6.57 2.33 -0.97
N LEU A 37 -6.09 1.13 -0.61
CA LEU A 37 -5.86 0.06 -1.58
C LEU A 37 -7.20 -0.48 -2.12
N PRO A 38 -7.26 -0.91 -3.39
CA PRO A 38 -8.47 -1.47 -4.00
C PRO A 38 -8.72 -2.92 -3.55
N LEU A 39 -8.72 -3.13 -2.23
CA LEU A 39 -8.86 -4.43 -1.60
C LEU A 39 -9.89 -4.34 -0.46
N PRO A 40 -10.63 -5.41 -0.17
CA PRO A 40 -11.53 -5.46 0.97
C PRO A 40 -10.83 -5.16 2.30
N HIS A 41 -11.51 -4.45 3.21
CA HIS A 41 -10.96 -4.01 4.50
C HIS A 41 -10.47 -5.18 5.38
N ASN A 42 -11.19 -6.31 5.36
CA ASN A 42 -10.80 -7.51 6.10
C ASN A 42 -9.44 -8.08 5.63
N VAL A 43 -9.01 -7.78 4.41
CA VAL A 43 -7.67 -8.11 3.91
C VAL A 43 -6.67 -7.04 4.33
N THR A 44 -6.98 -5.76 4.06
CA THR A 44 -6.02 -4.66 4.26
C THR A 44 -5.66 -4.42 5.73
N SER A 45 -6.59 -4.69 6.65
CA SER A 45 -6.38 -4.60 8.10
C SER A 45 -5.35 -5.59 8.67
N HIS A 46 -5.02 -6.65 7.93
CA HIS A 46 -4.04 -7.67 8.34
C HIS A 46 -2.69 -7.54 7.64
N LEU A 47 -2.52 -6.53 6.77
CA LEU A 47 -1.26 -6.33 6.05
C LEU A 47 -0.17 -5.78 6.97
N ASP A 48 1.06 -6.25 6.76
CA ASP A 48 2.24 -5.64 7.35
C ASP A 48 2.70 -4.40 6.56
N LYS A 49 3.53 -3.55 7.18
CA LYS A 49 4.01 -2.29 6.56
C LYS A 49 4.71 -2.53 5.22
N ALA A 50 5.46 -3.61 5.10
CA ALA A 50 6.18 -3.94 3.87
C ALA A 50 5.22 -4.34 2.74
N SER A 51 4.20 -5.16 3.02
CA SER A 51 3.21 -5.52 2.00
C SER A 51 2.33 -4.34 1.61
N ILE A 52 1.99 -3.44 2.53
CA ILE A 52 1.31 -2.18 2.19
C ILE A 52 2.15 -1.40 1.16
N MET A 53 3.45 -1.19 1.43
CA MET A 53 4.33 -0.50 0.47
C MET A 53 4.39 -1.20 -0.88
N ARG A 54 4.59 -2.53 -0.89
CA ARG A 54 4.68 -3.31 -2.14
C ARG A 54 3.40 -3.14 -2.96
N LEU A 55 2.24 -3.43 -2.37
CA LEU A 55 0.94 -3.31 -3.04
C LEU A 55 0.66 -1.89 -3.54
N THR A 56 0.99 -0.86 -2.75
CA THR A 56 0.83 0.54 -3.18
C THR A 56 1.70 0.85 -4.39
N ILE A 57 2.98 0.45 -4.38
CA ILE A 57 3.91 0.70 -5.48
C ILE A 57 3.45 -0.04 -6.75
N SER A 58 3.15 -1.34 -6.64
CA SER A 58 2.65 -2.15 -7.75
C SER A 58 1.37 -1.54 -8.34
N TYR A 59 0.42 -1.14 -7.49
CA TYR A 59 -0.83 -0.52 -7.94
C TYR A 59 -0.61 0.80 -8.70
N LEU A 60 0.26 1.68 -8.18
CA LEU A 60 0.57 2.94 -8.85
C LEU A 60 1.30 2.74 -10.18
N ARG A 61 2.23 1.77 -10.26
CA ARG A 61 2.93 1.41 -11.49
C ARG A 61 1.95 0.85 -12.53
N MET A 62 1.09 -0.10 -12.14
CA MET A 62 0.05 -0.65 -13.02
C MET A 62 -0.88 0.45 -13.54
N ARG A 63 -1.37 1.33 -12.66
CA ARG A 63 -2.26 2.43 -13.07
C ARG A 63 -1.57 3.38 -14.07
N LYS A 64 -0.29 3.70 -13.86
CA LYS A 64 0.49 4.53 -14.78
C LYS A 64 0.65 3.86 -16.16
N MET A 65 0.91 2.55 -16.18
CA MET A 65 1.03 1.76 -17.42
C MET A 65 -0.30 1.67 -18.18
N LEU A 66 -1.41 1.50 -17.46
CA LEU A 66 -2.75 1.41 -18.07
C LEU A 66 -3.26 2.79 -18.52
N SER A 67 -2.84 3.88 -17.89
CA SER A 67 -3.27 5.24 -18.24
C SER A 67 -2.64 5.80 -19.52
N SER A 68 -1.68 5.12 -20.15
CA SER A 68 -1.10 5.55 -21.43
C SER A 68 -1.91 5.09 -22.65
N ASP A 69 -2.88 4.19 -22.47
CA ASP A 69 -3.86 3.84 -23.50
C ASP A 69 -5.09 4.73 -23.34
N ASP A 70 -5.14 5.83 -24.09
CA ASP A 70 -6.28 6.76 -24.22
C ASP A 70 -7.53 6.12 -24.89
N GLU A 71 -7.54 4.80 -25.12
CA GLU A 71 -8.59 4.09 -25.84
C GLU A 71 -9.65 3.41 -24.93
N ALA A 72 -9.55 3.56 -23.61
CA ALA A 72 -10.41 2.86 -22.64
C ALA A 72 -11.88 3.37 -22.57
N ASP A 73 -12.23 4.44 -23.28
CA ASP A 73 -13.51 5.16 -23.08
C ASP A 73 -14.69 4.67 -23.95
N LYS A 74 -14.61 3.49 -24.57
CA LYS A 74 -15.72 2.91 -25.37
C LYS A 74 -16.02 1.45 -25.09
N GLU A 75 -16.05 1.07 -23.82
CA GLU A 75 -16.54 -0.25 -23.44
C GLU A 75 -18.06 -0.35 -23.71
N ASN A 76 -18.48 -1.26 -24.58
CA ASN A 76 -19.91 -1.46 -24.85
C ASN A 76 -20.56 -2.38 -23.80
N GLU A 77 -21.89 -2.33 -23.68
CA GLU A 77 -22.62 -3.10 -22.65
C GLU A 77 -22.39 -4.61 -22.73
N LEU A 78 -22.15 -5.13 -23.95
CA LEU A 78 -21.84 -6.53 -24.18
C LEU A 78 -20.44 -6.89 -23.63
N GLU A 79 -19.42 -6.06 -23.90
CA GLU A 79 -18.05 -6.24 -23.38
C GLU A 79 -18.01 -6.22 -21.86
N SER A 80 -18.73 -5.28 -21.23
CA SER A 80 -18.82 -5.22 -19.76
C SER A 80 -19.41 -6.51 -19.15
N GLN A 81 -20.43 -7.08 -19.79
CA GLN A 81 -20.99 -8.39 -19.38
C GLN A 81 -19.99 -9.53 -19.57
N LEU A 82 -19.22 -9.49 -20.66
CA LEU A 82 -18.26 -10.53 -21.02
C LEU A 82 -16.99 -10.51 -20.15
N ASN A 83 -16.58 -9.35 -19.64
CA ASN A 83 -15.35 -9.18 -18.86
C ASN A 83 -15.21 -10.16 -17.70
N SER A 84 -16.31 -10.46 -17.01
CA SER A 84 -16.30 -11.40 -15.89
C SER A 84 -16.02 -12.86 -16.29
N PHE A 85 -16.16 -13.20 -17.58
CA PHE A 85 -15.93 -14.54 -18.12
C PHE A 85 -14.51 -14.72 -18.66
N TYR A 86 -13.81 -13.67 -19.10
CA TYR A 86 -12.47 -13.82 -19.70
C TYR A 86 -11.48 -14.50 -18.75
N LEU A 87 -11.41 -14.06 -17.49
CA LEU A 87 -10.52 -14.68 -16.51
C LEU A 87 -10.96 -16.11 -16.13
N LYS A 88 -12.25 -16.43 -16.21
CA LYS A 88 -12.76 -17.79 -15.97
C LYS A 88 -12.39 -18.73 -17.11
N ALA A 89 -12.52 -18.27 -18.35
CA ALA A 89 -12.22 -19.02 -19.55
C ALA A 89 -10.70 -19.24 -19.76
N LEU A 90 -9.86 -18.37 -19.18
CA LEU A 90 -8.40 -18.48 -19.27
C LEU A 90 -7.83 -19.75 -18.62
N GLU A 91 -8.55 -20.33 -17.64
CA GLU A 91 -8.09 -21.49 -16.84
C GLU A 91 -6.66 -21.31 -16.28
N GLY A 92 -6.33 -20.09 -15.85
CA GLY A 92 -4.99 -19.72 -15.40
C GLY A 92 -4.95 -18.40 -14.66
N PHE A 93 -3.78 -17.76 -14.64
CA PHE A 93 -3.59 -16.44 -14.03
C PHE A 93 -2.86 -15.50 -14.98
N LEU A 94 -3.11 -14.21 -14.81
CA LEU A 94 -2.35 -13.15 -15.45
C LEU A 94 -1.29 -12.65 -14.47
N MET A 95 -0.06 -12.50 -14.94
CA MET A 95 1.03 -11.89 -14.19
C MET A 95 1.63 -10.78 -15.04
N VAL A 96 1.76 -9.60 -14.43
CA VAL A 96 2.42 -8.45 -15.06
C VAL A 96 3.75 -8.27 -14.35
N LEU A 97 4.83 -8.19 -15.12
CA LEU A 97 6.19 -8.04 -14.61
C LEU A 97 6.81 -6.78 -15.18
N SER A 98 7.55 -6.06 -14.35
CA SER A 98 8.42 -4.98 -14.82
C SER A 98 9.78 -5.51 -15.30
N GLU A 99 10.55 -4.69 -16.01
CA GLU A 99 11.90 -5.04 -16.48
C GLU A 99 12.85 -5.44 -15.33
N ASP A 100 12.64 -4.86 -14.15
CA ASP A 100 13.43 -5.14 -12.94
C ASP A 100 12.91 -6.36 -12.15
N GLU A 101 12.02 -7.17 -12.74
CA GLU A 101 11.37 -8.35 -12.12
C GLU A 101 10.50 -8.03 -10.88
N ASP A 102 10.27 -6.75 -10.58
CA ASP A 102 9.26 -6.35 -9.59
C ASP A 102 7.85 -6.62 -10.12
N MET A 103 6.99 -7.15 -9.24
CA MET A 103 5.52 -7.24 -9.43
C MET A 103 4.82 -5.97 -8.97
#